data_AF-A0A7V9SSR4-F1
#
_entry.id   AF-A0A7V9SSR4-F1
#
_cell.length_a   1.000
_cell.length_b   1.000
_cell.length_c   1.000
_cell.angle_alpha   90.00
_cell.angle_beta   90.00
_cell.angle_gamma   90.00
#
_symmetry.space_group_name_H-M   'P 1'
#
loop_
_entity.id
_entity.type
_entity.pdbx_description
1 polymer ?
#
loop_
_entity_poly.entity_id
_entity_poly.type
_entity_poly.pdbx_seq_one_letter_code
_entity_poly.pdbx_strand_id
1 'polypeptide(L)' 'MTATAIKKQFDSYLPLLSAKQQTLLLEMVKSFLNVDKDTKRISRKQYNKEINEAIARIEKGNFVSHKDAIKELSKW' A
#
# COMPACT_ATOMS: atom_id res chain seq x y z
N MET A 1 12.88 24.08 14.87
CA MET A 1 14.13 23.60 14.25
C MET A 1 14.04 23.80 12.75
N THR A 2 15.10 24.23 12.08
CA THR A 2 15.13 24.43 10.63
C THR A 2 15.51 23.12 9.90
N ALA A 3 15.09 22.96 8.64
CA ALA A 3 15.45 21.79 7.83
C ALA A 3 16.97 21.59 7.76
N THR A 4 17.74 22.68 7.70
CA THR A 4 19.20 22.67 7.71
C THR A 4 19.78 22.09 9.00
N ALA A 5 19.19 22.40 10.16
CA ALA A 5 19.63 21.85 11.44
C ALA A 5 19.34 20.35 11.55
N ILE A 6 18.17 19.91 11.08
CA ILE A 6 17.78 18.49 11.05
C ILE A 6 18.71 17.71 10.11
N LYS A 7 18.99 18.24 8.91
CA LYS A 7 19.93 17.63 7.97
C LYS A 7 21.31 17.44 8.59
N LYS A 8 21.85 18.46 9.26
CA LYS A 8 23.17 18.38 9.90
C LYS A 8 23.24 17.28 10.97
N GLN A 9 22.20 17.14 11.78
CA GLN A 9 22.13 16.06 12.77
C GLN A 9 22.05 14.69 12.08
N PHE A 10 21.17 14.56 11.08
CA PHE A 10 21.01 13.30 10.35
C PHE A 10 22.30 12.86 9.66
N ASP A 11 23.00 13.78 8.98
CA ASP A 11 24.29 13.53 8.33
C ASP A 11 25.37 13.08 9.32
N SER A 12 25.30 13.54 10.58
CA SER A 12 26.25 13.14 11.63
C SER A 12 25.98 11.74 12.20
N TYR A 13 24.71 11.34 12.31
CA TYR A 13 24.32 10.07 12.94
C TYR A 13 24.17 8.91 11.96
N LEU A 14 23.76 9.17 10.71
CA LEU A 14 23.52 8.14 9.71
C LEU A 14 24.74 7.22 9.47
N PRO A 15 25.99 7.73 9.38
CA PRO A 15 27.18 6.89 9.19
C PRO A 15 27.52 6.01 10.40
N LEU A 16 27.04 6.38 11.60
CA LEU A 16 27.27 5.62 12.82
C LEU A 16 26.35 4.38 12.93
N LEU A 17 25.31 4.32 12.10
CA LEU A 17 24.39 3.20 12.04
C LEU A 17 24.96 2.09 11.16
N SER A 18 24.62 0.85 11.50
CA SER A 18 24.89 -0.28 10.62
C SER A 18 24.12 -0.17 9.29
N ALA A 19 24.61 -0.82 8.23
CA ALA A 19 23.92 -0.85 6.94
C ALA A 19 22.45 -1.29 7.08
N LYS A 20 22.16 -2.29 7.93
CA LYS A 20 20.78 -2.76 8.19
C LYS A 20 19.89 -1.65 8.78
N GLN A 21 20.42 -0.86 9.71
CA GLN A 21 19.68 0.25 10.33
C GLN A 21 19.48 1.42 9.35
N GLN A 22 20.49 1.74 8.52
CA GLN A 22 20.37 2.74 7.47
C GLN A 22 19.28 2.37 6.47
N THR A 23 19.23 1.10 6.04
CA THR A 23 18.18 0.59 5.15
C THR A 23 16.79 0.70 5.78
N LEU A 24 16.61 0.36 7.06
CA LEU A 24 15.32 0.49 7.74
C LEU A 24 14.82 1.94 7.78
N LEU A 25 15.70 2.90 8.06
CA LEU A 25 15.35 4.32 8.02
C LEU A 25 14.96 4.77 6.61
N LEU A 26 15.68 4.30 5.58
CA LEU A 26 15.35 4.59 4.20
C LEU A 26 13.96 4.06 3.81
N GLU A 27 13.64 2.82 4.17
CA GLU A 27 12.32 2.22 3.93
C GLU A 27 11.20 2.96 4.67
N MET A 28 11.46 3.40 5.90
CA MET A 28 10.50 4.23 6.65
C MET A 28 10.24 5.58 5.95
N VAL A 29 11.27 6.25 5.44
CA VAL A 29 11.08 7.51 4.69
C VAL A 29 10.30 7.26 3.39
N LYS A 30 10.61 6.17 2.68
CA LYS A 30 9.88 5.76 1.47
C LYS A 30 8.40 5.51 1.75
N SER A 31 8.06 4.88 2.88
CA SER A 31 6.66 4.59 3.23
C SER A 31 5.86 5.86 3.49
N PHE A 32 6.41 6.84 4.21
CA PHE A 32 5.76 8.13 4.44
C PHE A 32 5.58 8.95 3.16
N LEU A 33 6.54 8.85 2.24
CA LEU A 33 6.52 9.58 0.99
C LEU A 33 5.79 8.82 -0.14
N ASN A 34 5.23 7.63 0.14
CA ASN A 34 4.64 6.74 -0.86
C ASN A 34 5.54 6.56 -2.09
N VAL A 35 6.86 6.42 -1.87
CA VAL A 35 7.86 6.29 -2.96
C VAL A 35 7.74 4.95 -3.67
N ASP A 36 7.07 3.97 -3.05
CA ASP A 36 6.59 2.75 -3.69
C ASP A 36 5.48 3.08 -4.70
N LYS A 37 5.91 3.54 -5.87
CA LYS A 37 5.07 3.76 -7.06
C LYS A 37 4.52 2.45 -7.63
N ASP A 38 4.95 1.30 -7.13
CA ASP A 38 4.55 -0.01 -7.63
C ASP A 38 3.20 -0.50 -7.09
N THR A 39 2.66 0.14 -6.06
CA THR A 39 1.22 0.03 -5.79
C THR A 39 0.49 0.96 -6.78
N LYS A 40 0.19 0.44 -7.97
CA LYS A 40 -0.69 1.12 -8.92
C LYS A 40 -2.03 1.40 -8.23
N ARG A 41 -2.17 2.59 -7.64
CA ARG A 41 -3.44 3.07 -7.09
C ARG A 41 -4.44 3.04 -8.24
N ILE A 42 -5.51 2.27 -8.09
CA ILE A 42 -6.59 2.27 -9.06
C ILE A 42 -7.21 3.67 -9.09
N SER A 43 -7.50 4.17 -10.30
CA SER A 43 -8.20 5.45 -10.42
C SER A 43 -9.63 5.32 -9.89
N ARG A 44 -10.23 6.44 -9.43
CA ARG A 44 -11.65 6.47 -9.04
C ARG A 44 -12.57 5.93 -10.16
N LYS A 45 -12.20 6.19 -11.42
CA LYS A 45 -12.90 5.67 -12.60
C LYS A 45 -12.84 4.14 -12.68
N GLN A 46 -11.66 3.56 -12.43
CA GLN A 46 -11.49 2.11 -12.42
C GLN A 46 -12.26 1.47 -11.26
N TYR A 47 -12.16 2.03 -10.06
CA TYR A 47 -12.93 1.56 -8.90
C TYR A 47 -14.44 1.55 -9.18
N ASN A 48 -15.00 2.67 -9.68
CA ASN A 48 -16.43 2.76 -10.00
C ASN A 48 -16.83 1.75 -11.09
N LYS A 49 -15.96 1.50 -12.08
CA LYS A 49 -16.19 0.50 -13.12
C LYS A 49 -16.29 -0.90 -12.51
N GLU A 50 -15.35 -1.30 -11.65
CA GLU A 50 -15.32 -2.61 -11.01
C GLU A 50 -16.56 -2.85 -10.12
N ILE A 51 -17.01 -1.82 -9.40
CA ILE A 51 -18.25 -1.87 -8.60
C ILE A 51 -19.48 -2.07 -9.48
N ASN A 52 -19.62 -1.28 -10.55
CA ASN A 52 -20.76 -1.42 -11.47
C ASN A 52 -20.78 -2.79 -12.15
N GLU A 53 -19.62 -3.33 -12.52
CA GLU A 53 -19.48 -4.67 -13.09
C GLU A 53 -19.81 -5.78 -12.08
N ALA A 54 -19.50 -5.59 -10.79
CA ALA A 54 -19.92 -6.50 -9.73
C ALA A 54 -21.44 -6.50 -9.54
N ILE A 55 -22.06 -5.32 -9.50
CA ILE A 55 -23.52 -5.17 -9.40
C ILE A 55 -24.22 -5.84 -10.58
N ALA A 56 -23.77 -5.58 -11.81
CA ALA A 56 -24.35 -6.18 -13.01
C ALA A 56 -24.24 -7.72 -13.04
N ARG A 57 -23.21 -8.31 -12.41
CA ARG A 57 -23.09 -9.77 -12.26
C ARG A 57 -24.14 -10.31 -11.29
N ILE A 58 -24.32 -9.64 -10.15
CA ILE A 58 -25.32 -10.00 -9.14
C ILE A 58 -26.73 -9.92 -9.73
N GLU A 59 -27.05 -8.84 -10.45
CA GLU A 59 -28.34 -8.64 -11.12
C GLU A 59 -28.64 -9.73 -12.16
N LYS A 60 -27.60 -10.26 -12.83
CA LYS A 60 -27.70 -11.39 -13.76
C LYS A 60 -27.83 -12.76 -13.07
N GLY A 61 -27.92 -12.80 -11.74
CA GLY A 61 -27.99 -14.03 -10.96
C GLY A 61 -26.64 -14.71 -10.72
N ASN A 62 -25.52 -14.09 -11.11
CA ASN A 62 -24.17 -14.61 -10.86
C ASN A 62 -23.68 -14.15 -9.48
N PHE A 63 -24.23 -14.76 -8.43
CA PHE A 63 -23.80 -14.56 -7.05
C PHE A 63 -23.47 -15.90 -6.40
N VAL A 64 -22.69 -15.85 -5.32
CA VAL A 64 -22.39 -17.01 -4.48
C VAL A 64 -23.06 -16.84 -3.12
N SER A 65 -23.44 -17.95 -2.49
CA SER A 65 -23.93 -17.89 -1.12
C SER A 65 -22.80 -17.50 -0.16
N HIS A 66 -23.15 -16.91 0.98
CA HIS A 66 -22.17 -16.56 2.00
C HIS A 66 -21.32 -17.76 2.45
N LYS A 67 -21.96 -18.94 2.56
CA LYS A 67 -21.28 -20.20 2.93
C LYS A 67 -20.26 -20.63 1.87
N ASP A 68 -20.60 -20.50 0.60
CA ASP A 68 -19.69 -20.86 -0.50
C ASP A 68 -18.56 -19.84 -0.62
N ALA A 69 -18.84 -18.55 -0.39
CA ALA A 69 -17.82 -17.50 -0.34
C ALA A 69 -16.78 -17.76 0.76
N ILE A 70 -17.21 -18.12 1.98
CA ILE A 70 -16.30 -18.47 3.09
C ILE A 70 -15.41 -19.65 2.71
N LYS A 71 -15.99 -20.68 2.08
CA LYS A 71 -15.26 -21.88 1.65
C LYS A 71 -14.20 -21.61 0.59
N GLU A 72 -14.43 -20.66 -0.32
CA GLU A 72 -13.43 -20.26 -1.31
C GLU A 72 -12.34 -19.38 -0.69
N LEU A 73 -12.69 -18.46 0.20
CA LEU A 73 -11.73 -17.58 0.88
C LEU A 73 -10.79 -18.35 1.80
N SER A 74 -11.22 -19.46 2.39
CA SER A 74 -10.35 -20.29 3.25
C SER A 74 -9.30 -21.12 2.49
N LYS A 75 -9.31 -21.10 1.15
CA LYS A 75 -8.31 -21.80 0.32
C LYS A 75 -7.09 -20.93 -0.01
N TRP A 76 -7.17 -19.64 0.26
CA TRP A 76 -6.10 -18.67 0.08
C TRP A 76 -5.28 -18.55 1.37
#